data_AF-A0A7V9M4R0-F1
#
_entry.id   AF-A0A7V9M4R0-F1
#
_cell.length_a   1.000
_cell.length_b   1.000
_cell.length_c   1.000
_cell.angle_alpha   90.00
_cell.angle_beta   90.00
_cell.angle_gamma   90.00
#
_symmetry.space_group_name_H-M   'P 1'
#
loop_
_entity.id
_entity.type
_entity.pdbx_description
1 polymer ?
#
loop_
_entity_poly.entity_id
_entity_poly.type
_entity_poly.pdbx_seq_one_letter_code
_entity_poly.pdbx_strand_id
1 'polypeptide(L)' 'GFKCFHATTLRRLGLEDVRTDGYGFQIELTYRAIRAGMRVVEIPIVFSERRAGSSKMTARIALEAAWRVPELRLRLR' A
#
# COMPACT_ATOMS: atom_id res chain seq x y z
N GLY A 1 -4.84 4.76 -1.28
CA GLY A 1 -6.22 4.27 -1.52
C GLY A 1 -6.45 3.91 -2.98
N PHE A 2 -6.08 4.81 -3.89
CA PHE A 2 -6.39 4.72 -5.31
C PHE A 2 -5.09 4.49 -6.09
N LYS A 3 -4.91 3.28 -6.62
CA LYS A 3 -3.72 2.87 -7.37
C LYS A 3 -4.15 1.89 -8.45
N CYS A 4 -3.48 1.93 -9.59
CA CYS A 4 -3.63 0.95 -10.66
C CYS A 4 -2.33 0.17 -10.81
N PHE A 5 -2.46 -1.13 -11.06
CA PHE A 5 -1.34 -2.01 -11.35
C PHE A 5 -1.63 -2.78 -12.63
N HIS A 6 -0.61 -3.01 -13.44
CA HIS A 6 -0.73 -4.01 -14.49
C HIS A 6 -0.96 -5.38 -13.84
N ALA A 7 -1.80 -6.21 -14.45
CA ALA A 7 -2.03 -7.57 -13.98
C ALA A 7 -0.72 -8.39 -13.92
N THR A 8 0.20 -8.15 -14.87
CA THR A 8 1.53 -8.77 -14.89
C THR A 8 2.40 -8.34 -13.71
N THR A 9 2.30 -7.08 -13.28
CA THR A 9 2.96 -6.59 -12.06
C THR A 9 2.45 -7.35 -10.84
N LEU A 10 1.13 -7.42 -10.63
CA LEU A 10 0.56 -8.10 -9.46
C LEU A 10 0.96 -9.58 -9.39
N ARG A 11 0.93 -10.28 -10.52
CA ARG A 11 1.40 -11.69 -10.60
C ARG A 11 2.88 -11.86 -10.24
N ARG A 12 3.73 -10.87 -10.54
CA ARG A 12 5.16 -10.90 -10.22
C ARG A 12 5.48 -10.53 -8.77
N LEU A 13 4.57 -9.87 -8.06
CA LEU A 13 4.81 -9.40 -6.69
C LEU A 13 4.57 -10.45 -5.59
N GLY A 14 4.05 -11.63 -5.96
CA GLY A 14 3.76 -12.72 -5.03
C GLY A 14 2.73 -12.29 -3.99
N LEU A 15 1.47 -12.11 -4.42
CA LEU A 15 0.39 -11.60 -3.55
C LEU A 15 0.15 -12.49 -2.32
N GLU A 16 0.43 -13.78 -2.46
CA GLU A 16 0.29 -14.78 -1.38
C GLU A 16 1.19 -14.46 -0.18
N ASP A 17 2.31 -13.76 -0.41
CA ASP A 17 3.28 -13.40 0.63
C ASP A 17 3.00 -12.05 1.27
N VAL A 18 1.97 -11.33 0.84
CA VAL A 18 1.59 -10.02 1.41
C VAL A 18 1.01 -10.26 2.80
N ARG A 19 1.66 -9.70 3.83
CA ARG A 19 1.27 -9.94 5.23
C ARG A 19 0.73 -8.71 5.93
N THR A 20 0.68 -7.57 5.25
CA THR A 20 0.14 -6.34 5.82
C THR A 20 -1.37 -6.28 5.60
N ASP A 21 -2.15 -6.35 6.67
CA ASP A 21 -3.60 -6.26 6.62
C ASP A 21 -4.12 -4.83 6.45
N GLY A 22 -5.41 -4.72 6.09
CA GLY A 22 -6.10 -3.43 6.01
C GLY A 22 -5.50 -2.49 4.98
N TYR A 23 -5.44 -1.18 5.23
CA TYR A 23 -4.90 -0.23 4.26
C TYR A 23 -3.39 -0.36 4.02
N GLY A 24 -2.66 -1.06 4.90
CA GLY A 24 -1.21 -1.15 4.87
C GLY A 24 -0.66 -1.99 3.71
N PHE A 25 -1.44 -2.93 3.15
CA PHE A 25 -1.00 -3.73 1.98
C PHE A 25 -0.58 -2.84 0.80
N GLN A 26 -1.18 -1.65 0.67
CA GLN A 26 -0.85 -0.72 -0.42
C GLN A 26 0.57 -0.19 -0.33
N ILE A 27 1.07 0.00 0.90
CA ILE A 27 2.45 0.40 1.17
C ILE A 27 3.38 -0.76 0.79
N GLU A 28 3.07 -1.97 1.24
CA GLU A 28 3.84 -3.17 0.96
C GLU A 28 3.94 -3.46 -0.54
N LEU A 29 2.83 -3.46 -1.28
CA LEU A 29 2.82 -3.68 -2.73
C LEU A 29 3.65 -2.64 -3.48
N THR A 30 3.54 -1.36 -3.09
CA THR A 30 4.32 -0.28 -3.71
C THR A 30 5.81 -0.49 -3.45
N TYR A 31 6.18 -0.82 -2.21
CA TYR A 31 7.57 -1.07 -1.84
C TYR A 31 8.15 -2.28 -2.56
N ARG A 32 7.41 -3.39 -2.65
CA ARG A 32 7.81 -4.58 -3.43
C ARG A 32 8.00 -4.26 -4.90
N ALA A 33 7.11 -3.47 -5.51
CA ALA A 33 7.23 -3.05 -6.91
C ALA A 33 8.50 -2.24 -7.16
N ILE A 34 8.81 -1.28 -6.28
CA ILE A 34 10.05 -0.50 -6.33
C ILE A 34 11.27 -1.43 -6.18
N ARG A 35 11.26 -2.35 -5.22
CA ARG A 35 12.35 -3.30 -4.99
C ARG A 35 12.56 -4.28 -6.13
N ALA A 36 11.50 -4.64 -6.85
CA ALA A 36 11.56 -5.46 -8.06
C ALA A 36 11.97 -4.67 -9.32
N GLY A 37 12.39 -3.40 -9.19
CA GLY A 37 12.84 -2.56 -10.29
C GLY A 37 11.73 -2.12 -11.24
N MET A 38 10.46 -2.19 -10.81
CA MET A 38 9.33 -1.78 -11.64
C MET A 38 9.19 -0.27 -11.67
N ARG A 39 8.69 0.27 -12.80
CA ARG A 39 8.39 1.68 -12.93
C ARG A 39 7.14 2.04 -12.13
N VAL A 40 7.29 2.95 -11.18
CA VAL A 40 6.19 3.54 -10.41
C VAL A 40 6.14 5.03 -10.73
N VAL A 41 4.94 5.54 -11.01
CA VAL A 41 4.69 6.96 -11.27
C VAL A 41 3.53 7.44 -10.43
N GLU A 42 3.53 8.71 -10.08
CA GLU A 42 2.46 9.37 -9.34
C GLU A 42 1.64 10.23 -10.30
N ILE A 43 0.31 10.05 -10.27
CA ILE A 43 -0.63 10.81 -11.08
C ILE A 43 -1.46 11.69 -10.13
N PRO A 44 -1.46 13.03 -10.30
CA PRO A 44 -2.25 13.91 -9.45
C PRO A 44 -3.75 13.61 -9.56
N ILE A 45 -4.44 13.62 -8.42
CA ILE A 45 -5.90 13.49 -8.35
C ILE A 45 -6.46 14.58 -7.42
N VAL A 46 -7.70 14.98 -7.67
CA VAL A 46 -8.46 15.78 -6.70
C VAL A 46 -9.14 14.82 -5.74
N PHE A 47 -8.78 14.88 -4.46
CA PHE A 47 -9.43 14.08 -3.43
C PHE A 47 -10.61 14.85 -2.85
N SER A 48 -11.83 14.45 -3.20
CA SER A 48 -13.05 15.06 -2.69
C SER A 48 -13.44 14.53 -1.31
N GLU A 49 -13.91 15.42 -0.43
CA GLU A 49 -14.38 15.01 0.89
C GLU A 49 -15.63 14.14 0.84
N ARG A 50 -15.71 13.22 1.81
CA ARG A 50 -16.87 12.36 2.01
C ARG A 50 -18.04 13.20 2.53
N ARG A 51 -19.21 13.08 1.90
CA ARG A 51 -20.42 13.84 2.29
C ARG A 51 -21.33 13.12 3.30
N ALA A 52 -21.22 11.80 3.43
CA ALA A 52 -22.07 11.01 4.33
C ALA A 52 -21.35 9.74 4.83
N GLY A 53 -21.73 9.28 6.03
CA GLY A 53 -21.17 8.09 6.70
C GLY A 53 -19.90 8.36 7.50
N SER A 54 -19.57 7.49 8.45
CA SER A 54 -18.40 7.63 9.34
C SER A 54 -17.12 7.05 8.74
N SER A 55 -15.99 7.70 9.01
CA SER A 55 -14.67 7.17 8.63
C SER A 55 -14.39 5.87 9.38
N LYS A 56 -13.85 4.88 8.66
CA LYS A 56 -13.30 3.66 9.26
C LYS A 56 -11.86 3.85 9.74
N MET A 57 -11.27 5.02 9.51
CA MET A 57 -9.90 5.33 9.88
C MET A 57 -9.84 5.74 11.35
N THR A 58 -8.98 5.06 12.11
CA THR A 58 -8.72 5.38 13.51
C THR A 58 -7.22 5.65 13.71
N ALA A 59 -6.86 6.35 14.78
CA ALA A 59 -5.46 6.60 15.12
C ALA A 59 -4.66 5.29 15.27
N ARG A 60 -5.31 4.24 15.80
CA ARG A 60 -4.73 2.89 15.90
C ARG A 60 -4.33 2.33 14.54
N ILE A 61 -5.21 2.41 13.54
CA ILE A 61 -4.93 1.93 12.18
C ILE A 61 -3.75 2.70 11.57
N ALA A 62 -3.70 4.02 11.78
CA ALA A 62 -2.58 4.85 11.30
C ALA A 62 -1.26 4.45 11.96
N LEU A 63 -1.29 4.20 13.28
CA LEU A 63 -0.12 3.79 14.06
C LEU A 63 0.40 2.41 13.63
N GLU A 64 -0.49 1.44 13.47
CA GLU A 64 -0.17 0.09 12.98
C GLU A 64 0.51 0.18 11.60
N ALA A 65 -0.06 0.95 10.67
CA ALA A 65 0.53 1.15 9.35
C ALA A 65 1.93 1.78 9.41
N ALA A 66 2.14 2.77 10.28
CA ALA A 66 3.43 3.43 10.47
C ALA A 66 4.51 2.45 10.97
N TRP A 67 4.17 1.56 11.91
CA TRP A 67 5.09 0.54 12.44
C TRP A 67 5.46 -0.53 11.41
N ARG A 68 4.59 -0.84 10.45
CA ARG A 68 4.89 -1.82 9.39
C ARG A 68 5.93 -1.35 8.39
N VAL A 69 6.11 -0.03 8.21
CA VAL A 69 7.09 0.53 7.27
C VAL A 69 8.53 0.11 7.58
N PRO A 70 9.06 0.30 8.81
CA PRO A 70 10.41 -0.17 9.15
C PRO A 70 10.52 -1.69 9.13
N GLU A 71 9.48 -2.43 9.53
CA GLU A 71 9.45 -3.91 9.46
C GLU A 71 9.63 -4.40 8.02
N LEU A 72 8.91 -3.82 7.06
CA LEU A 72 9.02 -4.14 5.63
C LEU A 72 10.44 -3.93 5.11
N ARG A 73 11.12 -2.87 5.56
CA ARG A 73 12.49 -2.58 5.16
C ARG A 73 13.48 -3.62 5.69
N LEU A 74 13.28 -4.10 6.91
CA LEU A 74 14.15 -5.11 7.53
C LEU A 74 13.92 -6.52 6.97
N ARG A 75 12.67 -6.87 6.65
CA ARG A 75 12.30 -8.20 6.12
C ARG A 75 12.64 -8.42 4.65
N LEU A 76 12.54 -7.38 3.83
CA LEU A 76 12.83 -7.48 2.39
C LEU A 76 14.27 -7.08 2.08
N ARG A 77 15.17 -7.01 3.07
CA ARG A 77 16.62 -6.95 2.83
C ARG A 77 17.09 -8.31 2.37
#